data_AF-A0A2S6TRY5-F1
#
_entry.id   AF-A0A2S6TRY5-F1
#
_cell.length_a   1.000
_cell.length_b   1.000
_cell.length_c   1.000
_cell.angle_alpha   90.00
_cell.angle_beta   90.00
_cell.angle_gamma   90.00
#
_symmetry.space_group_name_H-M   'P 1'
#
loop_
_entity.id
_entity.type
_entity.pdbx_description
1 polymer ?
#
loop_
_entity_poly.entity_id
_entity_poly.type
_entity_poly.pdbx_seq_one_letter_code
_entity_poly.pdbx_strand_id
1 'polypeptide(L)'
;MAEPDLLSRALDHHKSGRLEDAKALYLRILDENPDDPDALNYLGVFECQLRRFDQAEELINRSPALRPAAQSLRASGRGENALSGIFHNAGP
;
A
#
# COMPACT_ATOMS: atom_id res chain seq x y z
N MET A 1 -11.40 15.59 2.57
CA MET A 1 -10.03 15.76 2.02
C MET A 1 -9.14 15.04 3.01
N ALA A 2 -8.58 13.89 2.65
CA ALA A 2 -7.63 13.20 3.52
C ALA A 2 -6.51 14.18 3.87
N GLU A 3 -6.20 14.32 5.15
CA GLU A 3 -5.15 15.23 5.60
C GLU A 3 -3.83 14.80 4.97
N PRO A 4 -3.20 15.63 4.11
CA PRO A 4 -1.95 15.27 3.43
C PRO A 4 -0.82 14.99 4.43
N ASP A 5 -0.95 15.47 5.66
CA ASP A 5 -0.03 15.16 6.77
C ASP A 5 -0.02 13.66 7.13
N LEU A 6 -1.19 13.02 7.21
CA LEU A 6 -1.28 11.61 7.61
C LEU A 6 -0.63 10.69 6.57
N LEU A 7 -0.90 10.94 5.29
CA LEU A 7 -0.32 10.14 4.21
C LEU A 7 1.21 10.33 4.14
N SER A 8 1.67 11.58 4.26
CA SER A 8 3.10 11.89 4.24
C SER A 8 3.86 11.24 5.41
N ARG A 9 3.26 11.26 6.61
CA ARG A 9 3.82 10.59 7.80
C ARG A 9 3.81 9.08 7.69
N ALA A 10 2.76 8.49 7.12
CA ALA A 10 2.69 7.06 6.86
C ALA A 10 3.84 6.63 5.93
N LEU A 11 4.10 7.40 4.88
CA LEU A 11 5.21 7.17 3.96
C LEU A 11 6.58 7.31 4.63
N ASP A 12 6.76 8.29 5.51
CA ASP A 12 8.00 8.44 6.29
C ASP A 12 8.27 7.23 7.18
N HIS A 13 7.24 6.75 7.89
CA HIS A 13 7.32 5.54 8.70
C HIS A 13 7.60 4.30 7.84
N HIS A 14 6.96 4.17 6.68
CA HIS A 14 7.20 3.08 5.73
C HIS A 14 8.65 3.06 5.26
N LYS A 15 9.19 4.22 4.85
CA LYS A 15 10.58 4.37 4.42
C LYS A 15 11.58 4.09 5.55
N SER A 16 11.23 4.43 6.78
CA SER A 16 12.04 4.17 7.96
C SER A 16 11.99 2.71 8.45
N GLY A 17 11.22 1.83 7.78
CA GLY A 17 10.98 0.46 8.24
C GLY A 17 10.07 0.35 9.46
N ARG A 18 9.46 1.46 9.91
CA ARG A 18 8.43 1.49 10.97
C ARG A 18 7.08 1.09 10.37
N LEU A 19 7.01 -0.18 10.00
CA LEU A 19 5.91 -0.76 9.24
C LEU A 19 4.57 -0.72 10.01
N GLU A 20 4.59 -0.94 11.32
CA GLU A 20 3.37 -0.91 12.15
C GLU A 20 2.80 0.51 12.30
N ASP A 21 3.66 1.51 12.51
CA ASP A 21 3.24 2.91 12.59
C ASP A 21 2.68 3.41 11.25
N ALA A 22 3.31 3.02 10.12
CA ALA A 22 2.81 3.34 8.79
C ALA A 22 1.41 2.74 8.56
N LYS A 23 1.22 1.46 8.92
CA LYS A 23 -0.07 0.79 8.83
C LYS A 23 -1.15 1.48 9.66
N ALA A 24 -0.83 1.87 10.89
CA ALA A 24 -1.78 2.57 11.75
C ALA A 24 -2.27 3.89 11.12
N LEU A 25 -1.37 4.62 10.47
CA LEU A 25 -1.72 5.86 9.76
C LEU A 25 -2.56 5.60 8.50
N TYR A 26 -2.23 4.58 7.70
CA TYR A 26 -3.06 4.20 6.55
C TYR A 26 -4.47 3.78 6.98
N LEU A 27 -4.60 2.99 8.04
CA LEU A 27 -5.89 2.60 8.58
C LEU A 27 -6.70 3.80 9.07
N ARG A 28 -6.04 4.81 9.66
CA ARG A 28 -6.72 6.03 10.08
C ARG A 28 -7.25 6.84 8.90
N ILE A 29 -6.49 6.92 7.81
CA ILE A 29 -6.98 7.53 6.57
C ILE A 29 -8.19 6.78 6.02
N LEU A 30 -8.18 5.44 6.10
CA LEU A 30 -9.32 4.60 5.68
C LEU A 30 -10.51 4.66 6.63
N ASP A 31 -10.31 4.99 7.91
CA ASP A 31 -11.40 5.24 8.86
C ASP A 31 -12.17 6.52 8.48
N GLU A 32 -11.44 7.56 8.06
CA GLU A 32 -12.03 8.82 7.59
C GLU A 32 -12.56 8.74 6.14
N ASN A 33 -11.86 8.01 5.28
CA ASN A 33 -12.22 7.79 3.88
C ASN A 33 -11.98 6.32 3.47
N PRO A 34 -12.97 5.44 3.64
CA PRO A 34 -12.85 4.00 3.37
C PRO A 34 -12.51 3.62 1.92
N ASP A 35 -12.71 4.56 0.99
CA ASP A 35 -12.48 4.39 -0.44
C ASP A 35 -11.32 5.26 -0.93
N ASP A 36 -10.45 5.72 -0.02
CA ASP A 36 -9.26 6.49 -0.36
C ASP A 36 -8.30 5.64 -1.22
N PRO A 37 -8.11 5.98 -2.50
CA PRO A 37 -7.37 5.14 -3.42
C PRO A 37 -5.88 5.07 -3.04
N ASP A 38 -5.32 6.15 -2.49
CA ASP A 38 -3.91 6.22 -2.07
C ASP A 38 -3.65 5.35 -0.84
N ALA A 39 -4.48 5.49 0.21
CA ALA A 39 -4.31 4.68 1.42
C ALA A 39 -4.54 3.18 1.15
N LEU A 40 -5.56 2.82 0.35
CA LEU A 40 -5.76 1.43 -0.08
C LEU A 40 -4.58 0.92 -0.90
N ASN A 41 -4.02 1.78 -1.76
CA ASN A 41 -2.86 1.44 -2.58
C ASN A 41 -1.64 1.09 -1.73
N TYR A 42 -1.25 2.00 -0.84
CA TYR A 42 -0.07 1.79 0.01
C TYR A 42 -0.25 0.65 1.00
N LEU A 43 -1.45 0.45 1.56
CA LEU A 43 -1.73 -0.66 2.47
C LEU A 43 -1.70 -2.02 1.75
N GLY A 44 -2.24 -2.13 0.54
CA GLY A 44 -2.15 -3.37 -0.26
C GLY A 44 -0.70 -3.73 -0.62
N VAL A 45 0.08 -2.73 -1.02
CA VAL A 45 1.53 -2.87 -1.29
C VAL A 45 2.30 -3.29 -0.03
N PHE A 46 1.90 -2.78 1.12
CA PHE A 46 2.46 -3.13 2.42
C PHE A 46 2.17 -4.60 2.81
N GLU A 47 0.92 -5.05 2.71
CA GLU A 47 0.57 -6.44 3.05
C GLU A 47 1.25 -7.46 2.13
N CYS A 48 1.47 -7.11 0.85
CA CYS A 48 2.31 -7.88 -0.07
C CYS A 48 3.76 -8.01 0.42
N GLN A 49 4.39 -6.92 0.91
CA GLN A 49 5.75 -6.95 1.46
C GLN A 49 5.85 -7.84 2.70
N LEU A 50 4.79 -7.92 3.51
CA LEU A 50 4.69 -8.82 4.66
C LEU A 50 4.35 -10.27 4.29
N ARG A 51 4.23 -10.60 3.00
CA ARG A 51 3.74 -11.90 2.50
C ARG A 51 2.33 -12.27 2.99
N ARG A 52 1.52 -11.27 3.35
CA ARG A 52 0.11 -11.42 3.74
C ARG A 52 -0.78 -11.24 2.52
N PHE A 53 -0.63 -12.13 1.56
CA PHE A 53 -1.28 -12.03 0.25
C PHE A 53 -2.81 -12.02 0.33
N ASP A 54 -3.40 -12.68 1.32
CA ASP A 54 -4.84 -12.74 1.55
C ASP A 54 -5.43 -11.36 1.89
N GLN A 55 -4.81 -10.65 2.85
CA GLN A 55 -5.17 -9.29 3.23
C GLN A 55 -4.88 -8.29 2.10
N ALA A 56 -3.76 -8.48 1.40
CA ALA A 56 -3.43 -7.66 0.25
C ALA A 56 -4.49 -7.78 -0.86
N GLU A 57 -4.98 -8.99 -1.15
CA GLU A 57 -5.98 -9.22 -2.20
C GLU A 57 -7.31 -8.52 -1.88
N GLU A 58 -7.76 -8.53 -0.62
CA GLU A 58 -8.97 -7.82 -0.21
C GLU A 58 -8.83 -6.29 -0.45
N LEU A 59 -7.72 -5.71 -0.01
CA LEU A 59 -7.44 -4.28 -0.17
C LEU A 59 -7.28 -3.88 -1.63
N ILE A 60 -6.60 -4.71 -2.40
CA ILE A 60 -6.39 -4.52 -3.84
C ILE A 60 -7.72 -4.61 -4.60
N ASN A 61 -8.63 -5.51 -4.22
CA ASN A 61 -9.96 -5.61 -4.83
C ASN A 61 -10.83 -4.38 -4.54
N ARG A 62 -10.63 -3.76 -3.38
CA ARG A 62 -11.32 -2.52 -2.98
C ARG A 62 -10.76 -1.28 -3.66
N SER A 63 -9.49 -1.29 -4.08
CA SER A 63 -8.89 -0.16 -4.81
C SER A 63 -9.01 -0.32 -6.34
N PRO A 64 -9.89 0.45 -7.02
CA PRO A 64 -10.03 0.36 -8.46
C PRO A 64 -8.74 0.72 -9.22
N ALA A 65 -7.88 1.56 -8.61
CA ALA A 65 -6.58 1.94 -9.16
C ALA A 65 -5.57 0.78 -9.17
N LEU A 66 -5.71 -0.19 -8.26
CA LEU A 66 -4.81 -1.33 -8.11
C LEU A 66 -5.23 -2.59 -8.89
N ARG A 67 -6.49 -2.66 -9.35
CA ARG A 67 -7.00 -3.80 -10.14
C ARG A 67 -6.09 -4.22 -11.31
N PRO A 68 -5.47 -3.32 -12.10
CA PRO A 68 -4.55 -3.74 -13.16
C PRO A 68 -3.26 -4.38 -12.62
N ALA A 69 -2.70 -3.89 -11.51
CA ALA A 69 -1.52 -4.47 -10.88
C ALA A 69 -1.82 -5.82 -10.19
N ALA A 70 -3.03 -5.99 -9.66
CA ALA A 70 -3.55 -7.23 -9.10
C ALA A 70 -3.59 -8.37 -10.13
N GLN A 71 -4.04 -8.04 -11.36
CA GLN A 71 -4.08 -8.99 -12.46
C GLN A 71 -2.67 -9.46 -12.83
N SER A 72 -1.68 -8.57 -12.78
CA SER A 72 -0.27 -8.90 -12.98
C SER A 72 0.31 -9.75 -11.83
N LEU A 73 -0.09 -9.48 -10.58
CA LEU A 73 0.29 -10.25 -9.39
C LEU A 73 -0.24 -11.69 -9.43
N ARG A 74 -1.49 -11.89 -9.89
CA ARG A 74 -2.08 -13.22 -10.06
C ARG A 74 -1.45 -14.02 -11.22
N ALA A 75 -0.97 -13.35 -12.27
CA ALA A 75 -0.34 -13.99 -13.41
C ALA A 75 1.12 -14.42 -13.14
N SER A 76 1.78 -13.78 -12.18
CA SER A 76 3.18 -14.04 -11.84
C SER A 76 3.22 -14.67 -10.44
N GLY A 77 3.37 -15.99 -10.32
CA GLY A 77 3.37 -16.75 -9.05
C GLY A 77 4.49 -16.40 -8.04
N ARG A 78 5.03 -15.18 -8.09
CA ARG A 78 6.07 -14.58 -7.24
C ARG A 78 5.81 -13.07 -7.18
N GLY A 79 5.10 -12.62 -6.15
CA GLY A 79 4.69 -11.23 -5.92
C GLY A 79 5.79 -10.25 -5.50
N GLU A 80 7.04 -10.56 -5.81
CA GLU A 80 8.23 -9.93 -5.24
C GLU A 80 8.79 -8.81 -6.15
N ASN A 81 8.46 -8.78 -7.44
CA ASN A 81 9.12 -7.86 -8.39
C ASN A 81 8.28 -6.65 -8.84
N ALA A 82 6.97 -6.64 -8.64
CA ALA A 82 6.12 -5.51 -9.10
C ALA A 82 6.27 -4.26 -8.22
N LEU A 83 6.65 -4.43 -6.95
CA LEU A 83 6.69 -3.33 -5.97
C LEU A 83 8.05 -2.63 -5.90
N SER A 84 9.12 -3.29 -6.36
CA SER A 84 10.48 -2.72 -6.36
C SER A 84 10.61 -1.50 -7.29
N GLY A 85 9.76 -1.39 -8.32
CA GLY A 85 9.76 -0.25 -9.25
C GLY A 85 9.09 1.02 -8.70
N ILE A 86 8.28 0.91 -7.64
CA ILE A 86 7.49 2.03 -7.11
C ILE A 86 8.33 2.83 -6.09
N PHE A 87 9.29 2.20 -5.43
CA PHE A 87 10.10 2.83 -4.37
C PHE A 87 11.55 3.14 -4.76
N HIS A 88 12.04 2.71 -5.93
CA HIS A 88 13.42 3.01 -6.36
C HIS A 88 13.64 4.47 -6.83
N ASN A 89 12.63 5.33 -6.80
CA ASN A 89 12.78 6.76 -7.10
C ASN A 89 12.69 7.64 -5.85
N ALA A 90 13.56 7.36 -4.89
CA ALA A 90 13.95 8.32 -3.87
C ALA A 90 15.44 8.10 -3.59
N GLY A 91 16.28 8.63 -4.49
CA GLY A 91 17.71 8.84 -4.24
C GLY A 91 17.92 9.82 -3.07
N PRO A 92 19.18 9.94 -2.59
CA PRO A 92 19.54 10.45 -1.26
C PRO A 92 19.01 11.84 -0.92
#